data_AF-A0AAV7NH69-F1
#
_entry.id   AF-A0AAV7NH69-F1
#
_cell.length_a   1.000
_cell.length_b   1.000
_cell.length_c   1.000
_cell.angle_alpha   90.00
_cell.angle_beta   90.00
_cell.angle_gamma   90.00
#
_symmetry.space_group_name_H-M   'P 1'
#
loop_
_entity.id
_entity.type
_entity.pdbx_description
1 polymer ?
#
loop_
_entity_poly.entity_id
_entity_poly.type
_entity_poly.pdbx_seq_one_letter_code
_entity_poly.pdbx_strand_id
1 'polypeptide(L)'
;MPRGKPGQKPAGKPARQLLFSEALQHKHIVSPTAGPAMAPKPNPPSTMADGDQPATMERILQEITAVSHRIEGMDASISSLTLETKSIRADIAGFHSWVMGLEHRVGTLETHMSTAQDRDQDLSYLRSKVTDLEDRSRRDNIRLLGIPENEEGTDVQVFLS
;
A
#
# COMPACT_ATOMS: atom_id res chain seq x y z
N MET A 1 19.47 36.53 -31.37
CA MET A 1 19.97 36.49 -29.98
C MET A 1 18.76 36.50 -29.03
N PRO A 2 18.72 35.79 -27.89
CA PRO A 2 19.47 34.62 -27.45
C PRO A 2 18.57 33.38 -27.19
N ARG A 3 19.24 32.23 -27.01
CA ARG A 3 18.70 30.91 -26.68
C ARG A 3 18.46 30.79 -25.17
N GLY A 4 17.41 30.09 -24.75
CA GLY A 4 17.17 29.72 -23.36
C GLY A 4 16.60 28.31 -23.21
N LYS A 5 17.46 27.36 -22.82
CA LYS A 5 17.14 26.13 -22.06
C LYS A 5 18.22 26.03 -20.96
N PRO A 6 18.05 25.25 -19.88
CA PRO A 6 16.85 24.66 -19.28
C PRO A 6 16.71 24.96 -17.77
N GLY A 7 15.49 25.00 -17.25
CA GLY A 7 15.23 25.04 -15.81
C GLY A 7 15.44 23.66 -15.17
N GLN A 8 16.49 23.53 -14.37
CA GLN A 8 16.66 22.47 -13.38
C GLN A 8 15.67 22.64 -12.22
N LYS A 9 15.08 21.53 -11.75
CA LYS A 9 14.58 21.29 -10.38
C LYS A 9 14.07 19.85 -10.27
N PRO A 10 14.04 19.24 -9.07
CA PRO A 10 15.16 18.97 -8.17
C PRO A 10 15.37 17.45 -8.00
N ALA A 11 16.56 17.07 -7.53
CA ALA A 11 16.91 15.69 -7.21
C ALA A 11 15.90 15.02 -6.27
N GLY A 12 15.29 13.92 -6.75
CA GLY A 12 14.53 13.00 -5.91
C GLY A 12 15.45 12.42 -4.84
N LYS A 13 15.07 12.62 -3.58
CA LYS A 13 15.73 11.98 -2.43
C LYS A 13 15.53 10.46 -2.54
N PRO A 14 16.56 9.61 -2.37
CA PRO A 14 16.35 8.18 -2.33
C PRO A 14 15.57 7.78 -1.07
N ALA A 15 14.65 6.85 -1.26
CA ALA A 15 13.84 6.24 -0.22
C ALA A 15 14.74 5.73 0.92
N ARG A 16 14.35 6.04 2.16
CA ARG A 16 14.97 5.50 3.38
C ARG A 16 14.87 3.98 3.35
N GLN A 17 16.01 3.33 3.11
CA GLN A 17 16.26 1.96 3.55
C GLN A 17 16.01 1.91 5.05
N LEU A 18 14.94 1.24 5.48
CA LEU A 18 14.80 0.84 6.87
C LEU A 18 15.52 -0.48 7.04
N LEU A 19 16.70 -0.36 7.65
CA LEU A 19 17.60 -1.39 8.11
C LEU A 19 16.84 -2.33 9.07
N PHE A 20 16.48 -3.52 8.60
CA PHE A 20 16.25 -4.66 9.47
C PHE A 20 17.59 -5.37 9.65
N SER A 21 18.29 -5.03 10.71
CA SER A 21 19.47 -5.78 11.16
C SER A 21 19.54 -5.74 12.68
N GLU A 22 19.72 -6.94 13.24
CA GLU A 22 20.47 -7.22 14.46
C GLU A 22 19.72 -7.20 15.80
N ALA A 23 19.26 -8.39 16.22
CA ALA A 23 19.41 -8.88 17.61
C ALA A 23 18.90 -10.33 17.76
N LEU A 24 19.71 -11.31 17.34
CA LEU A 24 19.60 -12.68 17.87
C LEU A 24 21.01 -13.20 18.18
N GLN A 25 21.54 -12.78 19.33
CA GLN A 25 22.71 -13.38 19.95
C GLN A 25 22.37 -14.81 20.41
N HIS A 26 22.62 -15.81 19.57
CA HIS A 26 22.73 -17.19 20.02
C HIS A 26 24.08 -17.36 20.73
N LYS A 27 24.06 -17.43 22.07
CA LYS A 27 25.23 -17.81 22.86
C LYS A 27 25.56 -19.28 22.59
N HIS A 28 26.68 -19.50 21.92
CA HIS A 28 27.35 -20.79 21.78
C HIS A 28 27.73 -21.31 23.17
N ILE A 29 27.25 -22.50 23.54
CA ILE A 29 27.73 -23.25 24.70
C ILE A 29 29.04 -23.91 24.28
N VAL A 30 30.15 -23.48 24.88
CA VAL A 30 31.45 -24.15 24.78
C VAL A 30 31.66 -24.92 26.07
N SER A 31 31.69 -26.25 25.98
CA SER A 31 32.15 -27.15 27.05
C SER A 31 33.67 -27.13 27.12
N PRO A 32 34.29 -27.04 28.31
CA PRO A 32 35.69 -27.39 28.48
C PRO A 32 35.83 -28.74 29.22
N THR A 33 36.37 -29.69 28.48
CA THR A 33 37.53 -30.56 28.77
C THR A 33 37.79 -31.04 30.21
N ALA A 34 37.89 -32.36 30.30
CA ALA A 34 38.23 -33.15 31.48
C ALA A 34 39.71 -33.11 31.89
N GLY A 35 39.95 -33.27 33.21
CA GLY A 35 41.18 -33.76 33.84
C GLY A 35 41.41 -33.18 35.25
N PRO A 36 42.23 -33.80 36.13
CA PRO A 36 42.39 -35.22 36.46
C PRO A 36 41.84 -35.56 37.88
N ALA A 37 41.64 -36.85 38.14
CA ALA A 37 41.13 -37.41 39.39
C ALA A 37 42.01 -37.08 40.61
N MET A 38 41.41 -36.50 41.66
CA MET A 38 41.99 -36.40 43.00
C MET A 38 41.21 -37.30 43.97
N ALA A 39 41.97 -38.04 44.78
CA ALA A 39 41.55 -39.07 45.72
C ALA A 39 40.46 -38.63 46.73
N PRO A 40 39.65 -39.58 47.25
CA PRO A 40 38.56 -39.25 48.17
C PRO A 40 39.10 -38.89 49.55
N LYS A 41 38.76 -37.70 50.04
CA LYS A 41 38.93 -37.32 51.45
C LYS A 41 37.91 -38.10 52.30
N PRO A 42 38.29 -38.64 53.47
CA PRO A 42 37.37 -39.40 54.31
C PRO A 42 36.28 -38.47 54.89
N ASN A 43 35.02 -38.88 54.73
CA ASN A 43 33.87 -38.17 55.27
C ASN A 43 33.91 -38.19 56.82
N PRO A 44 33.69 -37.06 57.51
CA PRO A 44 33.38 -37.10 58.94
C PRO A 44 32.01 -37.77 59.17
N PRO A 45 31.79 -38.39 60.34
CA PRO A 45 30.63 -39.22 60.60
C PRO A 45 29.33 -38.43 60.41
N SER A 46 28.42 -39.00 59.62
CA SER A 46 27.03 -38.54 59.47
C SER A 46 26.37 -38.50 60.84
N THR A 47 26.47 -37.35 61.50
CA THR A 47 25.62 -37.00 62.62
C THR A 47 24.27 -36.68 62.01
N MET A 48 23.31 -37.55 62.27
CA MET A 48 21.88 -37.33 62.06
C MET A 48 21.47 -36.12 62.91
N ALA A 49 21.69 -34.91 62.38
CA ALA A 49 21.14 -33.68 62.91
C ALA A 49 19.86 -33.36 62.13
N ASP A 50 18.80 -34.01 62.59
CA ASP A 50 17.42 -33.54 62.53
C ASP A 50 17.37 -32.02 62.79
N GLY A 51 17.10 -31.20 61.77
CA GLY A 51 17.18 -29.74 61.93
C GLY A 51 16.90 -28.83 60.71
N ASP A 52 16.89 -29.32 59.47
CA ASP A 52 16.77 -28.46 58.25
C ASP A 52 15.45 -28.61 57.46
N GLN A 53 14.52 -29.43 57.94
CA GLN A 53 13.23 -29.67 57.30
C GLN A 53 12.24 -28.47 57.31
N PRO A 54 12.27 -27.51 58.27
CA PRO A 54 11.37 -26.35 58.21
C PRO A 54 11.83 -25.30 57.17
N ALA A 55 13.14 -25.10 57.00
CA ALA A 55 13.70 -24.10 56.08
C ALA A 55 13.48 -24.46 54.59
N THR A 56 13.47 -25.76 54.27
CA THR A 56 13.22 -26.26 52.91
C THR A 56 11.75 -26.14 52.51
N MET A 57 10.82 -26.41 53.44
CA MET A 57 9.38 -26.20 53.19
C MET A 57 9.04 -24.72 53.00
N GLU A 58 9.60 -23.84 53.85
CA GLU A 58 9.40 -22.40 53.72
C GLU A 58 9.87 -21.87 52.37
N ARG A 59 11.03 -22.33 51.90
CA ARG A 59 11.55 -21.97 50.57
C ARG A 59 10.64 -22.42 49.43
N ILE A 60 10.09 -23.64 49.51
CA ILE A 60 9.14 -24.15 48.52
C ILE A 60 7.88 -23.27 48.49
N LEU A 61 7.35 -22.87 49.65
CA LEU A 61 6.19 -21.99 49.73
C LEU A 61 6.46 -20.60 49.14
N GLN A 62 7.66 -20.06 49.35
CA GLN A 62 8.09 -18.80 48.73
C GLN A 62 8.18 -18.93 47.20
N GLU A 63 8.75 -20.02 46.70
CA GLU A 63 8.84 -20.28 45.26
C GLU A 63 7.45 -20.47 44.62
N ILE A 64 6.54 -21.20 45.28
CA ILE A 64 5.13 -21.34 44.84
C ILE A 64 4.46 -19.97 44.76
N THR A 65 4.63 -19.14 45.80
CA THR A 65 4.05 -17.78 45.82
C THR A 65 4.60 -16.91 44.69
N ALA A 66 5.91 -16.99 44.43
CA ALA A 66 6.55 -16.29 43.32
C ALA A 66 6.05 -16.77 41.96
N VAL A 67 5.85 -18.08 41.79
CA VAL A 67 5.28 -18.67 40.57
C VAL A 67 3.83 -18.23 40.38
N SER A 68 3.01 -18.23 41.44
CA SER A 68 1.63 -17.74 41.41
C SER A 68 1.54 -16.30 40.93
N HIS A 69 2.37 -15.39 41.48
CA HIS A 69 2.41 -14.00 41.02
C HIS A 69 2.86 -13.86 39.56
N ARG A 70 3.81 -14.69 39.11
CA ARG A 70 4.22 -14.70 37.70
C ARG A 70 3.08 -15.15 36.78
N ILE A 71 2.29 -16.15 37.20
CA ILE A 71 1.12 -16.62 36.46
C ILE A 71 0.06 -15.50 36.38
N GLU A 72 -0.24 -14.83 37.48
CA GLU A 72 -1.17 -13.68 37.49
C GLU A 72 -0.72 -12.56 36.54
N GLY A 73 0.58 -12.25 36.51
CA GLY A 73 1.14 -11.27 35.58
C GLY A 73 1.06 -11.70 34.11
N MET A 74 1.21 -13.01 33.85
CA MET A 74 1.00 -13.57 32.51
C MET A 74 -0.46 -13.49 32.08
N ASP A 75 -1.41 -13.81 32.97
CA ASP A 75 -2.84 -13.72 32.68
C ASP A 75 -3.27 -12.28 32.34
N ALA A 76 -2.73 -11.29 33.07
CA ALA A 76 -2.96 -9.88 32.77
C ALA A 76 -2.41 -9.51 31.37
N SER A 77 -1.20 -9.97 31.04
CA SER A 77 -0.56 -9.73 29.75
C SER A 77 -1.33 -10.37 28.59
N ILE A 78 -1.76 -11.63 28.76
CA ILE A 78 -2.58 -12.37 27.78
C ILE A 78 -3.92 -11.66 27.56
N SER A 79 -4.54 -11.19 28.64
CA SER A 79 -5.80 -10.44 28.56
C SER A 79 -5.64 -9.14 27.76
N SER A 80 -4.55 -8.40 28.00
CA SER A 80 -4.22 -7.19 27.24
C SER A 80 -4.00 -7.48 25.75
N LEU A 81 -3.18 -8.48 25.43
CA LEU A 81 -2.93 -8.88 24.03
C LEU A 81 -4.20 -9.36 23.32
N THR A 82 -5.10 -10.02 24.05
CA THR A 82 -6.40 -10.45 23.52
C THR A 82 -7.27 -9.25 23.14
N LEU A 83 -7.27 -8.19 23.96
CA LEU A 83 -7.99 -6.95 23.67
C LEU A 83 -7.39 -6.22 22.47
N GLU A 84 -6.07 -6.09 22.42
CA GLU A 84 -5.36 -5.46 21.29
C GLU A 84 -5.62 -6.21 19.98
N THR A 85 -5.57 -7.55 20.00
CA THR A 85 -5.88 -8.41 18.84
C THR A 85 -7.32 -8.21 18.37
N LYS A 86 -8.28 -8.04 19.28
CA LYS A 86 -9.67 -7.75 18.93
C LYS A 86 -9.81 -6.36 18.30
N SER A 87 -9.10 -5.36 18.80
CA SER A 87 -9.07 -4.00 18.23
C SER A 87 -8.51 -4.02 16.81
N ILE A 88 -7.34 -4.63 16.61
CA ILE A 88 -6.70 -4.74 15.29
C ILE A 88 -7.63 -5.45 14.30
N ARG A 89 -8.34 -6.50 14.74
CA ARG A 89 -9.32 -7.18 13.88
C ARG A 89 -10.46 -6.26 13.46
N ALA A 90 -10.96 -5.43 14.37
CA ALA A 90 -12.01 -4.45 14.05
C ALA A 90 -11.50 -3.39 13.05
N ASP A 91 -10.28 -2.90 13.25
CA ASP A 91 -9.65 -1.93 12.34
C ASP A 91 -9.46 -2.53 10.94
N ILE A 92 -8.97 -3.77 10.84
CA ILE A 92 -8.83 -4.48 9.56
C ILE A 92 -10.18 -4.63 8.85
N ALA A 93 -11.25 -4.98 9.58
CA ALA A 93 -12.59 -5.06 9.00
C ALA A 93 -13.07 -3.70 8.49
N GLY A 94 -12.78 -2.62 9.23
CA GLY A 94 -13.06 -1.24 8.81
C GLY A 94 -12.30 -0.86 7.54
N PHE A 95 -11.00 -1.14 7.47
CA PHE A 95 -10.18 -0.88 6.28
C PHE A 95 -10.66 -1.68 5.07
N HIS A 96 -11.03 -2.95 5.26
CA HIS A 96 -11.59 -3.77 4.18
C HIS A 96 -12.86 -3.14 3.61
N SER A 97 -13.80 -2.72 4.48
CA SER A 97 -15.02 -2.03 4.03
C SER A 97 -14.71 -0.74 3.28
N TRP A 98 -13.71 0.02 3.73
CA TRP A 98 -13.31 1.27 3.08
C TRP A 98 -12.70 1.03 1.69
N VAL A 99 -11.82 0.02 1.56
CA VAL A 99 -11.23 -0.38 0.27
C VAL A 99 -12.31 -0.81 -0.71
N MET A 100 -13.26 -1.66 -0.30
CA MET A 100 -14.40 -2.04 -1.15
C MET A 100 -15.21 -0.82 -1.63
N GLY A 101 -15.42 0.16 -0.74
CA GLY A 101 -16.10 1.41 -1.10
C GLY A 101 -15.30 2.26 -2.11
N LEU A 102 -13.97 2.27 -2.01
CA LEU A 102 -13.10 2.96 -2.97
C LEU A 102 -13.10 2.27 -4.33
N GLU A 103 -12.97 0.94 -4.37
CA GLU A 103 -13.01 0.15 -5.60
C GLU A 103 -14.32 0.37 -6.36
N HIS A 104 -15.46 0.37 -5.66
CA HIS A 104 -16.76 0.65 -6.28
C HIS A 104 -16.83 2.06 -6.90
N ARG A 105 -16.32 3.07 -6.18
CA ARG A 105 -16.27 4.46 -6.67
C ARG A 105 -15.36 4.60 -7.89
N VAL A 106 -14.20 3.93 -7.88
CA VAL A 106 -13.29 3.90 -9.03
C VAL A 106 -13.97 3.26 -10.23
N GLY A 107 -14.60 2.10 -10.08
CA GLY A 107 -15.32 1.45 -11.19
C GLY A 107 -16.45 2.31 -11.78
N THR A 108 -17.15 3.06 -10.93
CA THR A 108 -18.18 4.03 -11.39
C THR A 108 -17.55 5.18 -12.18
N LEU A 109 -16.43 5.74 -11.70
CA LEU A 109 -15.70 6.79 -12.39
C LEU A 109 -15.13 6.33 -13.73
N GLU A 110 -14.60 5.11 -13.81
CA GLU A 110 -14.14 4.50 -15.05
C GLU A 110 -15.27 4.37 -16.07
N THR A 111 -16.45 3.92 -15.63
CA THR A 111 -17.65 3.84 -16.47
C THR A 111 -18.05 5.23 -16.99
N HIS A 112 -18.08 6.24 -16.11
CA HIS A 112 -18.42 7.62 -16.49
C HIS A 112 -17.41 8.19 -17.50
N MET A 113 -16.11 7.93 -17.30
CA MET A 113 -15.05 8.36 -18.22
C MET A 113 -15.23 7.72 -19.60
N SER A 114 -15.52 6.41 -19.66
CA SER A 114 -15.79 5.73 -20.92
C SER A 114 -16.98 6.37 -21.65
N THR A 115 -18.09 6.62 -20.95
CA THR A 115 -19.27 7.24 -21.57
C THR A 115 -18.99 8.68 -22.02
N ALA A 116 -18.16 9.43 -21.29
CA ALA A 116 -17.76 10.79 -21.70
C ALA A 116 -16.91 10.74 -22.98
N GLN A 117 -15.98 9.80 -23.07
CA GLN A 117 -15.17 9.60 -24.27
C GLN A 117 -16.02 9.23 -25.50
N ASP A 118 -17.01 8.35 -25.35
CA ASP A 118 -17.94 8.00 -26.43
C ASP A 118 -18.71 9.24 -26.92
N ARG A 119 -19.19 10.08 -25.98
CA ARG A 119 -19.87 11.33 -26.32
C ARG A 119 -18.96 12.32 -27.04
N ASP A 120 -17.69 12.43 -26.66
CA ASP A 120 -16.73 13.29 -27.34
C ASP A 120 -16.47 12.82 -28.78
N GLN A 121 -16.43 11.51 -29.02
CA GLN A 121 -16.33 10.94 -30.37
C GLN A 121 -17.57 11.28 -31.21
N ASP A 122 -18.76 11.10 -30.65
CA ASP A 122 -20.02 11.44 -31.31
C ASP A 122 -20.10 12.94 -31.66
N LEU A 123 -19.70 13.81 -30.74
CA LEU A 123 -19.65 15.26 -30.97
C LEU A 123 -18.67 15.63 -32.08
N SER A 124 -17.49 15.00 -32.10
CA SER A 124 -16.50 15.20 -33.16
C SER A 124 -17.05 14.75 -34.53
N TYR A 125 -17.69 13.58 -34.58
CA TYR A 125 -18.33 13.07 -35.79
C TYR A 125 -19.43 14.01 -36.29
N LEU A 126 -20.33 14.42 -35.39
CA LEU A 126 -21.46 15.29 -35.73
C LEU A 126 -20.98 16.67 -36.19
N ARG A 127 -19.94 17.22 -35.55
CA ARG A 127 -19.30 18.47 -35.96
C ARG A 127 -18.71 18.35 -37.37
N SER A 128 -18.00 17.28 -37.67
CA SER A 128 -17.50 17.03 -39.03
C SER A 128 -18.65 16.96 -40.04
N LYS A 129 -19.79 16.39 -39.65
CA LYS A 129 -20.93 16.26 -40.56
C LYS A 129 -21.65 17.59 -40.80
N VAL A 130 -21.75 18.43 -39.77
CA VAL A 130 -22.24 19.80 -39.90
C VAL A 130 -21.35 20.60 -40.85
N THR A 131 -20.03 20.54 -40.70
CA THR A 131 -19.10 21.22 -41.61
C THR A 131 -19.28 20.76 -43.07
N ASP A 132 -19.37 19.45 -43.31
CA ASP A 132 -19.61 18.89 -44.66
C ASP A 132 -20.92 19.39 -45.27
N LEU A 133 -22.00 19.46 -44.47
CA LEU A 133 -23.29 19.97 -44.92
C LEU A 133 -23.27 21.48 -45.20
N GLU A 134 -22.58 22.26 -44.37
CA GLU A 134 -22.39 23.70 -44.58
C GLU A 134 -21.62 23.96 -45.89
N ASP A 135 -20.54 23.21 -46.15
CA ASP A 135 -19.74 23.34 -47.36
C ASP A 135 -20.53 22.93 -48.63
N ARG A 136 -21.35 21.88 -48.54
CA ARG A 136 -22.27 21.50 -49.62
C ARG A 136 -23.32 22.58 -49.86
N SER A 137 -23.94 23.09 -48.80
CA SER A 137 -24.95 24.15 -48.90
C SER A 137 -24.40 25.43 -49.53
N ARG A 138 -23.18 25.84 -49.19
CA ARG A 138 -22.51 26.99 -49.84
C ARG A 138 -22.30 26.76 -51.33
N ARG A 139 -21.82 25.57 -51.73
CA ARG A 139 -21.66 25.21 -53.15
C ARG A 139 -22.99 25.19 -53.90
N ASP A 140 -24.01 24.59 -53.30
CA ASP A 140 -25.33 24.49 -53.90
C ASP A 140 -26.03 25.86 -54.01
N ASN A 141 -25.84 26.76 -53.03
CA ASN A 141 -26.34 28.14 -53.13
C ASN A 141 -25.65 28.96 -54.23
N ILE A 142 -24.35 28.74 -54.48
CA ILE A 142 -23.65 29.37 -55.62
C ILE A 142 -24.27 28.90 -56.95
N ARG A 143 -24.67 27.62 -57.03
CA ARG A 143 -25.38 27.07 -58.19
C ARG A 143 -26.81 27.62 -58.33
N LEU A 144 -27.49 27.89 -57.21
CA LEU A 144 -28.86 28.40 -57.19
C LEU A 144 -28.97 29.89 -57.54
N LEU A 145 -27.89 30.67 -57.39
CA LEU A 145 -27.81 32.08 -57.82
C LEU A 145 -27.55 32.25 -59.33
N GLY A 146 -27.91 31.26 -60.15
CA GLY A 146 -28.32 31.49 -61.54
C GLY A 146 -27.24 31.40 -62.61
N ILE A 147 -26.14 30.67 -62.40
CA ILE A 147 -25.21 30.31 -63.49
C ILE A 147 -25.23 28.79 -63.67
N PRO A 148 -25.74 28.27 -64.80
CA PRO A 148 -25.69 26.85 -65.10
C PRO A 148 -24.23 26.39 -65.28
N GLU A 149 -23.88 25.26 -64.67
CA GLU A 149 -22.58 24.62 -64.89
C GLU A 149 -22.49 24.17 -66.36
N ASN A 150 -21.47 24.65 -67.09
CA ASN A 150 -21.26 24.55 -68.55
C ASN A 150 -21.97 25.59 -69.46
N GLU A 151 -22.59 26.64 -68.91
CA GLU A 151 -23.03 27.83 -69.69
C GLU A 151 -22.14 29.06 -69.50
N GLU A 152 -20.97 28.88 -68.89
CA GLU A 152 -19.89 29.88 -68.97
C GLU A 152 -19.44 29.97 -70.43
N GLY A 153 -20.09 30.84 -71.20
CA GLY A 153 -19.64 31.21 -72.52
C GLY A 153 -18.17 31.60 -72.47
N THR A 154 -17.41 31.18 -73.48
CA THR A 154 -15.95 31.34 -73.60
C THR A 154 -15.44 32.78 -73.43
N ASP A 155 -16.34 33.78 -73.43
CA ASP A 155 -15.99 35.19 -73.33
C ASP A 155 -16.86 35.93 -72.30
N VAL A 156 -16.19 36.38 -71.24
CA VAL A 156 -16.76 37.11 -70.10
C VAL A 156 -17.20 38.53 -70.49
N GLN A 157 -16.66 39.08 -71.60
CA GLN A 157 -16.94 40.46 -72.03
C GLN A 157 -18.40 40.69 -72.48
N VAL A 158 -19.11 39.64 -72.90
CA VAL A 158 -20.51 39.73 -73.38
C VAL A 158 -21.51 39.96 -72.24
N PHE A 159 -21.17 39.59 -71.01
CA PHE A 159 -22.07 39.74 -69.85
C PHE A 159 -21.99 41.11 -69.17
N LEU A 160 -21.01 41.96 -69.54
CA LEU A 160 -20.73 43.23 -68.87
C LEU A 160 -21.02 44.49 -69.74
N SER A 161 -21.56 44.31 -70.95
CA SER A 161 -22.03 45.39 -71.83
C SER A 161 -23.53 45.57 -71.73
#